data_AF-A0A8X6MZH8-F1
#
_entry.id   AF-A0A8X6MZH8-F1
#
_cell.length_a   1.000
_cell.length_b   1.000
_cell.length_c   1.000
_cell.angle_alpha   90.00
_cell.angle_beta   90.00
_cell.angle_gamma   90.00
#
_symmetry.space_group_name_H-M   'P 1'
#
loop_
_entity.id
_entity.type
_entity.pdbx_description
1 polymer ?
#
loop_
_entity_poly.entity_id
_entity_poly.type
_entity_poly.pdbx_seq_one_letter_code
_entity_poly.pdbx_strand_id
1 'polypeptide(L)'
;MQNVLAACQLTEGEKHTGNSVDLGNGVKMFVDIYYACVIVLILFFLSFVRWYLARNDDYWIKRGIPSTPREGYITMIYKLSTSDMAEFIKNLTKKYGRVVGSFEGSSPSVTVAEPDLLRDILVKDFHIFPYRNVSVLILSID
;
A
#
# COMPACT_ATOMS: atom_id res chain seq x y z
N MET A 1 70.74 1.81 -16.80
CA MET A 1 69.68 1.51 -17.78
C MET A 1 68.47 0.82 -17.14
N GLN A 2 68.65 -0.14 -16.21
CA GLN A 2 67.55 -0.82 -15.49
C GLN A 2 66.65 0.12 -14.65
N ASN A 3 67.21 1.16 -14.01
CA ASN A 3 66.43 2.06 -13.13
C ASN A 3 65.38 2.88 -13.90
N VAL A 4 65.63 3.18 -15.18
CA VAL A 4 64.71 3.94 -16.02
C VAL A 4 63.57 3.05 -16.51
N LEU A 5 63.84 1.78 -16.83
CA LEU A 5 62.83 0.80 -17.20
C LEU A 5 61.88 0.50 -16.03
N ALA A 6 62.41 0.37 -14.80
CA ALA A 6 61.59 0.17 -13.61
C ALA A 6 60.68 1.38 -13.32
N ALA A 7 61.17 2.61 -13.47
CA ALA A 7 60.36 3.81 -13.32
C ALA A 7 59.25 3.90 -14.39
N CYS A 8 59.54 3.51 -15.63
CA CYS A 8 58.57 3.51 -16.71
C CYS A 8 57.42 2.52 -16.45
N GLN A 9 57.74 1.31 -15.98
CA GLN A 9 56.74 0.29 -15.64
C GLN A 9 55.85 0.68 -14.46
N LEU A 10 56.40 1.40 -13.46
CA LEU A 10 55.60 1.93 -12.35
C LEU A 10 54.59 2.96 -12.84
N THR A 11 54.99 3.86 -13.74
CA THR A 11 54.08 4.90 -14.27
C THR A 11 52.99 4.34 -15.19
N GLU A 12 53.24 3.25 -15.92
CA GLU A 12 52.22 2.57 -16.72
C GLU A 12 51.24 1.78 -15.84
N GLY A 13 51.74 1.10 -14.79
CA GLY A 13 50.89 0.40 -13.82
C GLY A 13 49.91 1.31 -13.09
N GLU A 14 50.37 2.50 -12.66
CA GLU A 14 49.52 3.50 -11.99
C GLU A 14 48.47 4.12 -12.93
N LYS A 15 48.83 4.38 -14.20
CA LYS A 15 47.89 4.95 -15.19
C LYS A 15 46.77 4.00 -15.58
N HIS A 16 47.03 2.70 -15.68
CA HIS A 16 46.00 1.72 -16.04
C HIS A 16 45.04 1.40 -14.88
N THR A 17 45.53 1.48 -13.64
CA THR A 17 44.72 1.24 -12.43
C THR A 17 43.90 2.48 -12.03
N GLY A 18 44.45 3.70 -12.12
CA GLY A 18 43.71 4.93 -11.82
C GLY A 18 42.50 5.14 -12.73
N ASN A 19 42.70 5.14 -14.06
CA ASN A 19 41.61 5.44 -15.02
C ASN A 19 40.45 4.43 -14.98
N SER A 20 40.70 3.16 -14.68
CA SER A 20 39.65 2.13 -14.61
C SER A 20 38.86 2.18 -13.30
N VAL A 21 39.52 2.53 -12.19
CA VAL A 21 38.88 2.74 -10.89
C VAL A 21 38.08 4.05 -10.89
N ASP A 22 38.60 5.13 -11.48
CA ASP A 22 37.93 6.43 -11.54
C ASP A 22 36.67 6.42 -12.42
N LEU A 23 36.71 5.73 -13.57
CA LEU A 23 35.54 5.57 -14.44
C LEU A 23 34.47 4.67 -13.78
N GLY A 24 34.88 3.60 -13.11
CA GLY A 24 33.98 2.71 -12.37
C GLY A 24 33.31 3.41 -11.19
N ASN A 25 34.04 4.28 -10.49
CA ASN A 25 33.52 5.09 -9.38
C ASN A 25 32.54 6.16 -9.89
N GLY A 26 32.82 6.78 -11.04
CA GLY A 26 31.91 7.72 -11.69
C GLY A 26 30.57 7.06 -12.06
N VAL A 27 30.60 5.89 -12.71
CA VAL A 27 29.38 5.17 -13.09
C VAL A 27 28.58 4.70 -11.86
N LYS A 28 29.26 4.17 -10.83
CA LYS A 28 28.61 3.81 -9.55
C LYS A 28 27.93 5.01 -8.91
N MET A 29 28.58 6.17 -8.87
CA MET A 29 28.01 7.40 -8.33
C MET A 29 26.72 7.81 -9.06
N PHE A 30 26.66 7.74 -10.39
CA PHE A 30 25.43 8.05 -11.14
C PHE A 30 24.31 7.05 -10.86
N VAL A 31 24.65 5.77 -10.74
CA VAL A 31 23.69 4.72 -10.42
C VAL A 31 23.14 4.87 -9.00
N ASP A 32 24.00 5.17 -8.03
CA ASP A 32 23.60 5.40 -6.64
C ASP A 32 22.71 6.64 -6.49
N ILE A 33 23.03 7.72 -7.21
CA ILE A 33 22.20 8.93 -7.26
C ILE A 33 20.83 8.61 -7.87
N TYR A 34 20.78 7.86 -8.96
CA TYR A 34 19.52 7.45 -9.59
C TYR A 34 18.65 6.64 -8.61
N TYR A 35 19.21 5.63 -7.94
CA TYR A 35 18.49 4.85 -6.94
C TYR A 35 18.01 5.71 -5.76
N ALA A 36 18.82 6.64 -5.27
CA ALA A 36 18.44 7.56 -4.21
C ALA A 36 17.24 8.44 -4.64
N CYS A 37 17.27 9.00 -5.85
CA CYS A 37 16.15 9.79 -6.38
C CYS A 37 14.86 8.96 -6.48
N VAL A 38 14.95 7.72 -6.96
CA VAL A 38 13.79 6.81 -7.05
C VAL A 38 13.22 6.52 -5.66
N ILE A 39 14.07 6.25 -4.67
CA ILE A 39 13.62 6.00 -3.29
C ILE A 39 12.92 7.23 -2.71
N VAL A 40 13.47 8.43 -2.89
CA VAL A 40 12.85 9.68 -2.41
C VAL A 40 11.49 9.91 -3.08
N LEU A 41 11.36 9.67 -4.38
CA LEU A 41 10.08 9.78 -5.09
C LEU A 41 9.05 8.78 -4.57
N ILE A 42 9.46 7.53 -4.30
CA ILE A 42 8.59 6.51 -3.72
C ILE A 42 8.12 6.92 -2.32
N LEU A 43 9.02 7.40 -1.46
CA LEU A 43 8.67 7.85 -0.11
C LEU A 43 7.71 9.05 -0.14
N PHE A 44 7.94 10.00 -1.04
CA PHE A 44 7.05 11.15 -1.24
C PHE A 44 5.67 10.69 -1.71
N PHE A 45 5.62 9.80 -2.70
CA PHE A 45 4.36 9.24 -3.20
C PHE A 45 3.60 8.48 -2.11
N LEU A 46 4.26 7.61 -1.35
CA LEU A 46 3.64 6.88 -0.23
C LEU A 46 3.11 7.83 0.85
N SER A 47 3.86 8.89 1.17
CA SER A 47 3.45 9.93 2.12
C SER A 47 2.22 10.68 1.61
N PHE A 48 2.20 11.04 0.34
CA PHE A 48 1.08 11.72 -0.30
C PHE A 48 -0.18 10.86 -0.33
N VAL A 49 -0.07 9.59 -0.74
CA VAL A 49 -1.19 8.65 -0.74
C VAL A 49 -1.72 8.44 0.68
N ARG A 50 -0.82 8.29 1.67
CA ARG A 50 -1.21 8.14 3.07
C ARG A 50 -1.96 9.38 3.58
N TRP A 51 -1.53 10.59 3.23
CA TRP A 51 -2.23 11.83 3.56
C TRP A 51 -3.60 11.93 2.85
N TYR A 52 -3.67 11.57 1.57
CA TYR A 52 -4.90 11.55 0.80
C TYR A 52 -5.95 10.58 1.40
N LEU A 53 -5.51 9.40 1.83
CA LEU A 53 -6.37 8.42 2.49
C LEU A 53 -6.79 8.84 3.89
N ALA A 54 -5.86 9.38 4.69
CA ALA A 54 -6.12 9.82 6.06
C ALA A 54 -7.14 10.97 6.13
N ARG A 55 -7.26 11.78 5.07
CA ARG A 55 -8.23 12.87 4.98
C ARG A 55 -9.68 12.43 5.18
N ASN A 56 -10.01 11.17 4.88
CA ASN A 56 -11.38 10.66 4.96
C ASN A 56 -11.64 9.77 6.18
N ASP A 57 -10.64 9.54 7.06
CA ASP A 57 -10.77 8.59 8.17
C ASP A 57 -11.82 9.01 9.21
N ASP A 58 -12.09 10.32 9.33
CA ASP A 58 -13.13 10.87 10.22
C ASP A 58 -14.56 10.65 9.71
N TYR A 59 -14.74 10.15 8.48
CA TYR A 59 -16.06 10.06 7.85
C TYR A 59 -17.06 9.21 8.65
N TRP A 60 -16.63 8.04 9.12
CA TRP A 60 -17.47 7.14 9.91
C TRP A 60 -17.63 7.60 11.37
N ILE A 61 -16.59 8.20 11.93
CA ILE A 61 -16.60 8.77 13.29
C ILE A 61 -17.66 9.88 13.39
N LYS A 62 -17.72 10.76 12.39
CA LYS A 62 -18.72 11.85 12.32
C LYS A 62 -20.16 11.34 12.21
N ARG A 63 -20.36 10.13 11.70
CA ARG A 63 -21.69 9.50 11.52
C ARG A 63 -22.07 8.59 12.68
N GLY A 64 -21.23 8.48 13.72
CA GLY A 64 -21.48 7.62 14.88
C GLY A 64 -21.46 6.12 14.56
N ILE A 65 -20.86 5.73 13.42
CA ILE A 65 -20.76 4.33 13.02
C ILE A 65 -19.43 3.80 13.54
N PRO A 66 -19.42 2.64 14.24
CA PRO A 66 -18.18 2.01 14.64
C PRO A 66 -17.37 1.65 13.39
N SER A 67 -16.24 2.34 13.22
CA SER A 67 -15.33 2.15 12.11
C SER A 67 -14.21 1.22 12.53
N THR A 68 -13.82 0.31 11.65
CA THR A 68 -12.50 -0.31 11.81
C THR A 68 -11.43 0.74 11.52
N PRO A 69 -10.36 0.81 12.33
CA PRO A 69 -9.22 1.64 11.97
C PRO A 69 -8.65 1.13 10.64
N ARG A 70 -8.32 2.07 9.74
CA ARG A 70 -7.74 1.74 8.44
C ARG A 70 -6.50 0.90 8.66
N GLU A 71 -6.53 -0.33 8.17
CA GLU A 71 -5.43 -1.23 8.38
C GLU A 71 -4.21 -0.80 7.55
N GLY A 72 -3.02 -1.02 8.10
CA GLY A 72 -1.78 -0.73 7.38
C GLY A 72 -1.70 -1.55 6.10
N TYR A 73 -0.99 -1.03 5.10
CA TYR A 73 -0.79 -1.70 3.80
C TYR A 73 -0.33 -3.16 3.94
N ILE A 74 0.52 -3.45 4.93
CA ILE A 74 1.01 -4.80 5.24
C ILE A 74 -0.16 -5.73 5.60
N THR A 75 -1.05 -5.29 6.48
CA THR A 75 -2.22 -6.08 6.89
C THR A 75 -3.19 -6.27 5.73
N MET A 76 -3.34 -5.25 4.86
CA MET A 76 -4.17 -5.35 3.67
C MET A 76 -3.62 -6.37 2.65
N ILE A 77 -2.32 -6.34 2.39
CA ILE A 77 -1.64 -7.31 1.50
C ILE A 77 -1.72 -8.72 2.09
N TYR A 78 -1.46 -8.87 3.39
CA TYR A 78 -1.59 -10.14 4.10
C TYR A 78 -3.01 -10.69 3.98
N LYS A 79 -4.03 -9.86 4.21
CA LYS A 79 -5.43 -10.29 4.06
C LYS A 79 -5.82 -10.66 2.64
N LEU A 80 -5.34 -9.91 1.65
CA LEU A 80 -5.57 -10.22 0.24
C LEU A 80 -4.92 -11.56 -0.15
N SER A 81 -3.76 -11.87 0.45
CA SER A 81 -3.03 -13.11 0.19
C SER A 81 -3.53 -14.32 0.98
N THR A 82 -4.16 -14.11 2.14
CA THR A 82 -4.39 -15.18 3.12
C THR A 82 -5.88 -15.46 3.38
N SER A 83 -6.80 -14.57 3.04
CA SER A 83 -8.19 -14.69 3.52
C SER A 83 -9.20 -15.01 2.41
N ASP A 84 -10.00 -16.05 2.66
CA ASP A 84 -11.36 -16.13 2.12
C ASP A 84 -12.15 -14.92 2.66
N MET A 85 -12.60 -14.05 1.77
CA MET A 85 -13.30 -12.80 2.12
C MET A 85 -14.53 -13.07 3.00
N ALA A 86 -15.16 -14.24 2.86
CA ALA A 86 -16.32 -14.64 3.66
C ALA A 86 -15.95 -14.80 5.15
N GLU A 87 -14.85 -15.48 5.45
CA GLU A 87 -14.40 -15.68 6.81
C GLU A 87 -13.92 -14.36 7.45
N PHE A 88 -13.30 -13.50 6.64
CA PHE A 88 -12.88 -12.18 7.09
C PHE A 88 -14.07 -11.30 7.52
N ILE A 89 -15.12 -11.25 6.69
CA ILE A 89 -16.34 -10.49 6.99
C ILE A 89 -17.05 -11.08 8.21
N LYS A 90 -17.14 -12.41 8.33
CA LYS A 90 -17.71 -13.09 9.51
C LYS A 90 -16.99 -12.69 10.81
N ASN A 91 -15.67 -12.66 10.78
CA ASN A 91 -14.86 -12.25 11.93
C ASN A 91 -15.00 -10.75 12.24
N LEU A 92 -15.10 -9.89 11.22
CA LEU A 92 -15.35 -8.47 11.40
C LEU A 92 -16.70 -8.19 12.05
N THR A 93 -17.78 -8.81 11.55
CA THR A 93 -19.12 -8.70 12.12
C THR A 93 -19.16 -9.18 13.57
N LYS A 94 -18.47 -10.28 13.88
CA LYS A 94 -18.37 -10.79 15.26
C LYS A 94 -17.63 -9.83 16.20
N LYS A 95 -16.64 -9.08 15.70
CA LYS A 95 -15.78 -8.20 16.50
C LYS A 95 -16.33 -6.79 16.70
N TYR A 96 -16.93 -6.20 15.66
CA TYR A 96 -17.36 -4.80 15.63
C TYR A 96 -18.89 -4.62 15.64
N GLY A 97 -19.66 -5.70 15.48
CA GLY A 97 -21.11 -5.69 15.62
C GLY A 97 -21.88 -5.71 14.29
N ARG A 98 -23.16 -5.33 14.36
CA ARG A 98 -24.15 -5.49 13.27
C ARG A 98 -23.90 -4.59 12.04
N VAL A 99 -23.31 -3.42 12.25
CA VAL A 99 -23.00 -2.45 11.20
C VAL A 99 -21.58 -1.96 11.42
N VAL A 100 -20.72 -2.11 10.41
CA VAL A 100 -19.31 -1.77 10.51
C VAL A 100 -18.92 -0.88 9.34
N GLY A 101 -18.41 0.30 9.66
CA GLY A 101 -17.77 1.19 8.69
C GLY A 101 -16.37 0.70 8.37
N SER A 102 -16.06 0.61 7.09
CA SER A 102 -14.73 0.30 6.57
C SER A 102 -14.36 1.27 5.45
N PHE A 103 -13.12 1.23 5.00
CA PHE A 103 -12.69 2.02 3.87
C PHE A 103 -11.99 1.13 2.86
N GLU A 104 -12.53 1.11 1.64
CA GLU A 104 -11.90 0.47 0.49
C GLU A 104 -11.15 1.56 -0.29
N GLY A 105 -9.84 1.67 -0.07
CA GLY A 105 -9.06 2.81 -0.57
C GLY A 105 -9.60 4.13 0.01
N SER A 106 -9.91 5.13 -0.82
CA SER A 106 -10.50 6.39 -0.32
C SER A 106 -12.02 6.35 -0.18
N SER A 107 -12.66 5.28 -0.68
CA SER A 107 -14.11 5.17 -0.71
C SER A 107 -14.64 4.60 0.61
N PRO A 108 -15.61 5.26 1.25
CA PRO A 108 -16.26 4.72 2.44
C PRO A 108 -17.12 3.51 2.05
N SER A 109 -16.88 2.35 2.65
CA SER A 109 -17.65 1.13 2.49
C SER A 109 -18.34 0.74 3.81
N VAL A 110 -19.61 0.34 3.76
CA VAL A 110 -20.32 -0.13 4.96
C VAL A 110 -20.69 -1.60 4.80
N THR A 111 -20.38 -2.39 5.82
CA THR A 111 -20.80 -3.78 5.91
C THR A 111 -21.97 -3.87 6.87
N VAL A 112 -23.14 -4.28 6.37
CA VAL A 112 -24.36 -4.50 7.14
C VAL A 112 -24.58 -6.00 7.26
N ALA A 113 -24.61 -6.52 8.48
CA ALA A 113 -24.83 -7.93 8.75
C ALA A 113 -26.26 -8.24 9.26
N GLU A 114 -27.12 -7.23 9.37
CA GLU A 114 -28.50 -7.37 9.84
C GLU A 114 -29.46 -7.55 8.64
N PRO A 115 -30.18 -8.68 8.54
CA PRO A 115 -30.99 -8.99 7.36
C PRO A 115 -32.19 -8.06 7.20
N ASP A 116 -32.80 -7.60 8.29
CA ASP A 116 -33.95 -6.68 8.25
C ASP A 116 -33.53 -5.29 7.72
N LEU A 117 -32.39 -4.78 8.20
CA LEU A 117 -31.82 -3.52 7.72
C LEU A 117 -31.39 -3.64 6.25
N LEU A 118 -30.78 -4.77 5.89
CA LEU A 118 -30.36 -5.04 4.51
C LEU A 118 -31.58 -5.11 3.58
N ARG A 119 -32.67 -5.77 4.00
CA ARG A 119 -33.92 -5.84 3.24
C ARG A 119 -34.50 -4.44 2.99
N ASP A 120 -34.53 -3.59 4.01
CA ASP A 120 -35.04 -2.23 3.87
C ASP A 120 -34.19 -1.40 2.87
N ILE A 121 -32.86 -1.51 2.96
CA ILE A 121 -31.91 -0.83 2.06
C ILE A 121 -32.00 -1.36 0.61
N LEU A 122 -32.26 -2.66 0.44
CA LEU A 122 -32.33 -3.31 -0.88
C LEU A 122 -33.71 -3.18 -1.53
N VAL A 123 -34.80 -3.07 -0.75
CA VAL A 123 -36.17 -3.02 -1.25
C VAL A 123 -36.73 -1.60 -1.28
N LYS A 124 -36.69 -0.88 -0.15
CA LYS A 124 -37.28 0.46 -0.04
C LYS A 124 -36.37 1.51 -0.66
N ASP A 125 -35.10 1.49 -0.27
CA ASP A 125 -34.14 2.53 -0.63
C ASP A 125 -33.31 2.19 -1.87
N PHE A 126 -33.81 1.28 -2.72
CA PHE A 126 -33.06 0.82 -3.88
C PHE A 126 -32.62 1.97 -4.80
N HIS A 127 -33.52 2.93 -4.97
CA HIS A 127 -33.34 4.12 -5.81
C HIS A 127 -32.26 5.08 -5.30
N ILE A 128 -31.94 5.06 -4.00
CA ILE A 128 -30.90 5.91 -3.38
C ILE A 128 -29.50 5.37 -3.66
N PHE A 129 -29.38 4.07 -3.94
CA PHE A 129 -28.11 3.38 -4.13
C PHE A 129 -28.01 2.71 -5.52
N PRO A 130 -27.88 3.49 -6.61
CA PRO A 130 -27.83 2.96 -7.98
C PRO A 130 -26.49 2.29 -8.33
N TYR A 131 -25.38 2.70 -7.70
CA TYR A 131 -24.06 2.10 -7.86
C TYR A 131 -23.73 1.25 -6.64
N ARG A 132 -24.08 -0.04 -6.67
CA ARG A 132 -23.68 -0.98 -5.62
C ARG A 132 -22.96 -2.19 -6.20
N ASN A 133 -21.67 -2.29 -5.93
CA ASN A 133 -20.98 -3.56 -5.75
C ASN A 133 -21.44 -4.17 -4.42
N VAL A 134 -22.68 -4.67 -4.37
CA VAL A 134 -23.16 -5.38 -3.17
C VAL A 134 -22.45 -6.73 -3.13
N SER A 135 -21.35 -6.81 -2.40
CA SER A 135 -20.77 -8.09 -1.99
C SER A 135 -21.68 -8.68 -0.90
N VAL A 136 -22.88 -9.13 -1.30
CA VAL A 136 -23.79 -9.90 -0.45
C VAL A 136 -23.15 -11.27 -0.25
N LEU A 137 -22.25 -11.38 0.72
CA LEU A 137 -21.94 -12.70 1.27
C LEU A 137 -23.10 -13.06 2.18
N ILE A 138 -24.08 -13.74 1.57
CA ILE A 138 -25.07 -14.54 2.26
C ILE A 138 -24.25 -15.55 3.08
N LEU A 139 -23.89 -15.18 4.30
CA LEU A 139 -23.33 -16.12 5.26
C LEU A 139 -24.42 -17.14 5.50
N SER A 140 -24.20 -18.32 4.91
CA SER A 140 -24.78 -19.62 5.22
C SER A 140 -25.96 -19.54 6.17
N ILE A 141 -27.15 -19.67 5.60
CA ILE A 141 -28.22 -20.42 6.25
C ILE A 141 -27.62 -21.82 6.49
N ASP A 142 -27.19 -22.06 7.71
CA ASP A 142 -27.18 -23.34 8.43
C ASP A 142 -27.28 -23.02 9.93
#